data_AF-A0AAV9I8X0-F1
#
_entry.id   AF-A0AAV9I8X0-F1
#
_cell.length_a   1.000
_cell.length_b   1.000
_cell.length_c   1.000
_cell.angle_alpha   90.00
_cell.angle_beta   90.00
_cell.angle_gamma   90.00
#
_symmetry.space_group_name_H-M   'P 1'
#
loop_
_entity.id
_entity.type
_entity.pdbx_description
1 polymer ?
#
loop_
_entity_poly.entity_id
_entity_poly.type
_entity_poly.pdbx_seq_one_letter_code
_entity_poly.pdbx_strand_id
1 'polypeptide(L)'
;MDRARDNLNHIYQVINAYASKQDYPLVQLVIALFQSLHLRSSVINFYDPKLARALVYITLAPIIWNILARLEYFFHIISFLFRGKRTGCYALALWIVLFSLYRDVLVMEAIQAQPTLKLLEQTHWKALAYVLGTLGGVLVVTSFLRLGVTGTFLGDYFGIYLKEKVSGFPFSFSSNPMYDGSTLLFISKALLASSPAGLLLAFWVYVMYRIACVFEEPFTEYIYRHRATKKKHH
;
A
#
# COMPACT_ATOMS: atom_id res chain seq x y z
N MET A 1 -17.48 -7.45 26.09
CA MET A 1 -17.10 -7.09 24.71
C MET A 1 -17.30 -5.62 24.42
N ASP A 2 -18.36 -4.99 24.94
CA ASP A 2 -18.66 -3.56 24.69
C ASP A 2 -17.58 -2.60 25.21
N ARG A 3 -17.06 -2.84 26.41
CA ARG A 3 -16.02 -1.99 27.02
C ARG A 3 -14.71 -1.93 26.20
N ALA A 4 -14.35 -3.00 25.50
CA ALA A 4 -13.17 -3.02 24.62
C ALA A 4 -13.43 -2.27 23.32
N ARG A 5 -14.66 -2.34 22.79
CA ARG A 5 -15.11 -1.61 21.60
C ARG A 5 -15.20 -0.11 21.86
N ASP A 6 -15.69 0.28 23.04
CA ASP A 6 -15.78 1.67 23.47
C ASP A 6 -14.40 2.29 23.69
N ASN A 7 -13.47 1.53 24.29
CA ASN A 7 -12.07 1.97 24.42
C ASN A 7 -11.39 2.12 23.06
N LEU A 8 -11.65 1.22 22.10
CA LEU A 8 -11.12 1.33 20.73
C LEU A 8 -11.68 2.55 20.01
N ASN A 9 -12.98 2.79 20.14
CA ASN A 9 -13.65 3.96 19.56
C ASN A 9 -13.13 5.26 20.17
N HIS A 10 -12.88 5.30 21.49
CA HIS A 10 -12.31 6.45 22.17
C HIS A 10 -10.86 6.71 21.69
N ILE A 11 -10.01 5.68 21.61
CA ILE A 11 -8.65 5.81 21.09
C ILE A 11 -8.69 6.28 19.63
N TYR A 12 -9.57 5.72 18.80
CA TYR A 12 -9.77 6.13 17.42
C TYR A 12 -10.19 7.60 17.34
N GLN A 13 -11.12 8.05 18.19
CA GLN A 13 -11.54 9.46 18.23
C GLN A 13 -10.43 10.40 18.73
N VAL A 14 -9.62 9.99 19.70
CA VAL A 14 -8.47 10.79 20.17
C VAL A 14 -7.39 10.90 19.10
N ILE A 15 -7.04 9.80 18.43
CA ILE A 15 -6.10 9.79 17.31
C ILE A 15 -6.65 10.65 16.17
N ASN A 16 -7.93 10.52 15.84
CA ASN A 16 -8.54 11.33 14.80
C ASN A 16 -8.62 12.81 15.19
N ALA A 17 -8.92 13.15 16.45
CA ALA A 17 -8.94 14.53 16.91
C ALA A 17 -7.55 15.18 16.90
N TYR A 18 -6.50 14.42 17.20
CA TYR A 18 -5.11 14.88 17.06
C TYR A 18 -4.69 14.99 15.59
N ALA A 19 -5.00 13.99 14.77
CA ALA A 19 -4.68 13.97 13.33
C ALA A 19 -5.54 14.95 12.51
N SER A 20 -6.71 15.36 13.01
CA SER A 20 -7.58 16.36 12.37
C SER A 20 -7.23 17.79 12.77
N LYS A 21 -6.62 18.01 13.94
CA LYS A 21 -6.17 19.35 14.38
C LYS A 21 -4.83 19.75 13.79
N GLN A 22 -4.06 18.80 13.28
CA GLN A 22 -2.77 19.07 12.69
C GLN A 22 -2.90 18.98 11.16
N ASP A 23 -3.10 20.13 10.55
CA ASP A 23 -3.03 20.28 9.09
C ASP A 23 -1.61 19.94 8.63
N TYR A 24 -1.39 18.68 8.27
CA TYR A 24 -0.09 18.21 7.82
C TYR A 24 0.36 19.04 6.60
N PRO A 25 1.59 19.59 6.58
CA PRO A 25 2.06 20.46 5.51
C PRO A 25 1.90 19.88 4.10
N LEU A 26 2.07 18.55 3.96
CA LEU A 26 1.89 17.85 2.68
C LEU A 26 0.42 17.82 2.23
N VAL A 27 -0.53 17.70 3.16
CA VAL A 27 -1.97 17.74 2.84
C VAL A 27 -2.36 19.12 2.35
N GLN A 28 -1.88 20.17 3.03
CA GLN A 28 -2.10 21.55 2.64
C GLN A 28 -1.44 21.88 1.29
N LEU A 29 -0.24 21.35 1.03
CA LEU A 29 0.44 21.49 -0.26
C LEU A 29 -0.38 20.85 -1.40
N VAL A 30 -0.93 19.66 -1.18
CA VAL A 30 -1.77 18.97 -2.18
C VAL A 30 -3.05 19.77 -2.45
N ILE A 31 -3.71 20.28 -1.40
CA ILE A 31 -4.90 21.13 -1.56
C ILE A 31 -4.55 22.42 -2.31
N ALA A 32 -3.46 23.10 -1.94
CA ALA A 32 -3.00 24.31 -2.60
C ALA A 32 -2.67 24.07 -4.08
N LEU A 33 -2.07 22.92 -4.41
CA LEU A 33 -1.85 22.50 -5.80
C LEU A 33 -3.18 22.31 -6.54
N PHE A 34 -4.16 21.65 -5.94
CA PHE A 34 -5.47 21.51 -6.58
C PHE A 34 -6.17 22.84 -6.78
N GLN A 35 -5.98 23.79 -5.86
CA GLN A 35 -6.52 25.14 -5.97
C GLN A 35 -5.84 25.92 -7.10
N SER A 36 -4.51 25.83 -7.23
CA SER A 36 -3.78 26.50 -8.32
C SER A 36 -4.14 25.93 -9.69
N LEU A 37 -4.45 24.63 -9.76
CA LEU A 37 -4.95 23.96 -10.97
C LEU A 37 -6.45 24.16 -11.21
N HIS A 38 -7.15 24.88 -10.33
CA HIS A 38 -8.59 25.16 -10.43
C HIS A 38 -9.45 23.90 -10.60
N LEU A 39 -9.05 22.78 -9.98
CA LEU A 39 -9.77 21.51 -10.10
C LEU A 39 -11.12 21.62 -9.39
N ARG A 40 -12.19 21.77 -10.17
CA ARG A 40 -13.58 21.78 -9.71
C ARG A 40 -14.35 20.69 -10.43
N SER A 41 -15.03 19.85 -9.66
CA SER A 41 -15.83 18.76 -10.19
C SER A 41 -17.06 18.55 -9.32
N SER A 42 -18.18 18.18 -9.94
CA SER A 42 -19.40 17.79 -9.23
C SER A 42 -19.35 16.35 -8.71
N VAL A 43 -18.39 15.54 -9.18
CA VAL A 43 -18.26 14.12 -8.82
C VAL A 43 -17.10 13.83 -7.87
N ILE A 44 -16.12 14.75 -7.76
CA ILE A 44 -14.98 14.63 -6.85
C ILE A 44 -14.73 16.01 -6.21
N ASN A 45 -14.75 16.06 -4.88
CA ASN A 45 -14.35 17.24 -4.12
C ASN A 45 -12.84 17.18 -3.85
N PHE A 46 -12.05 17.82 -4.72
CA PHE A 46 -10.59 17.89 -4.61
C PHE A 46 -10.10 18.68 -3.39
N TYR A 47 -10.92 19.56 -2.82
CA TYR A 47 -10.55 20.38 -1.66
C TYR A 47 -10.84 19.72 -0.31
N ASP A 48 -11.35 18.48 -0.32
CA ASP A 48 -11.55 17.70 0.89
C ASP A 48 -10.20 17.23 1.48
N PRO A 49 -9.86 17.61 2.73
CA PRO A 49 -8.64 17.17 3.38
C PRO A 49 -8.50 15.65 3.50
N LYS A 50 -9.61 14.90 3.58
CA LYS A 50 -9.55 13.43 3.65
C LYS A 50 -9.03 12.83 2.34
N LEU A 51 -9.46 13.36 1.20
CA LEU A 51 -8.97 12.94 -0.12
C LEU A 51 -7.48 13.23 -0.26
N ALA A 52 -7.06 14.46 0.06
CA ALA A 52 -5.65 14.85 0.03
C ALA A 52 -4.80 13.99 0.96
N ARG A 53 -5.29 13.69 2.17
CA ARG A 53 -4.63 12.80 3.13
C ARG A 53 -4.47 11.38 2.57
N ALA A 54 -5.52 10.80 1.97
CA ALA A 54 -5.44 9.48 1.34
C ALA A 54 -4.37 9.44 0.23
N LEU A 55 -4.34 10.45 -0.64
CA LEU A 55 -3.32 10.56 -1.70
C LEU A 55 -1.90 10.62 -1.13
N VAL A 56 -1.67 11.45 -0.10
CA VAL A 56 -0.37 11.55 0.57
C VAL A 56 0.07 10.20 1.13
N TYR A 57 -0.80 9.49 1.86
CA TYR A 57 -0.43 8.21 2.48
C TYR A 57 -0.27 7.07 1.47
N ILE A 58 -1.01 7.09 0.36
CA ILE A 58 -0.77 6.19 -0.77
C ILE A 58 0.62 6.43 -1.37
N THR A 59 1.04 7.69 -1.53
CA THR A 59 2.35 8.05 -2.06
C THR A 59 3.49 7.69 -1.11
N LEU A 60 3.32 8.01 0.18
CA LEU A 60 4.35 7.81 1.19
C LEU A 60 4.63 6.33 1.46
N ALA A 61 3.62 5.47 1.36
CA ALA A 61 3.73 4.03 1.54
C ALA A 61 4.96 3.44 0.81
N PRO A 62 5.01 3.40 -0.53
CA PRO A 62 6.14 2.83 -1.25
C PRO A 62 7.45 3.55 -1.08
N ILE A 63 7.41 4.86 -0.85
CA ILE A 63 8.62 5.63 -0.62
C ILE A 63 9.28 5.19 0.70
N ILE A 64 8.51 5.13 1.79
CA ILE A 64 9.06 4.85 3.11
C ILE A 64 9.61 3.43 3.18
N TRP A 65 8.86 2.40 2.75
CA TRP A 65 9.40 1.04 2.86
C TRP A 65 10.60 0.80 1.95
N ASN A 66 10.66 1.44 0.76
CA ASN A 66 11.86 1.37 -0.08
C ASN A 66 13.07 2.04 0.57
N ILE A 67 12.89 3.20 1.21
CA ILE A 67 13.96 3.88 1.94
C ILE A 67 14.44 2.99 3.10
N LEU A 68 13.51 2.49 3.92
CA LEU A 68 13.85 1.62 5.07
C LEU A 68 14.60 0.36 4.62
N ALA A 69 14.17 -0.27 3.53
CA ALA A 69 14.84 -1.44 2.99
C ALA A 69 16.25 -1.11 2.46
N ARG A 70 16.42 -0.01 1.72
CA ARG A 70 17.74 0.43 1.25
C ARG A 70 18.69 0.79 2.38
N LEU A 71 18.19 1.48 3.41
CA LEU A 71 18.96 1.76 4.62
C LEU A 71 19.40 0.48 5.33
N GLU A 72 18.52 -0.52 5.40
CA GLU A 72 18.90 -1.83 5.92
C GLU A 72 19.97 -2.50 5.06
N TYR A 73 19.85 -2.48 3.73
CA TYR A 73 20.82 -3.13 2.85
C TYR A 73 22.23 -2.51 2.96
N PHE A 74 22.33 -1.19 3.01
CA PHE A 74 23.63 -0.50 3.04
C PHE A 74 24.21 -0.33 4.45
N PHE A 75 23.36 -0.10 5.45
CA PHE A 75 23.80 0.30 6.79
C PHE A 75 23.35 -0.65 7.91
N HIS A 76 22.53 -1.65 7.62
CA HIS A 76 22.06 -2.67 8.60
C HIS A 76 21.42 -2.08 9.85
N ILE A 77 20.76 -0.91 9.74
CA ILE A 77 20.22 -0.15 10.87
C ILE A 77 19.11 -0.95 11.59
N ILE A 78 18.21 -1.58 10.84
CA ILE A 78 17.05 -2.28 11.41
C ILE A 78 17.52 -3.59 12.04
N SER A 79 18.35 -4.36 11.36
CA SER A 79 18.89 -5.60 11.94
C SER A 79 19.78 -5.35 13.15
N PHE A 80 20.50 -4.22 13.21
CA PHE A 80 21.22 -3.78 14.39
C PHE A 80 20.26 -3.47 15.56
N LEU A 81 19.25 -2.63 15.32
CA LEU A 81 18.28 -2.23 16.34
C LEU A 81 17.52 -3.43 16.95
N PHE A 82 17.13 -4.39 16.11
CA PHE A 82 16.40 -5.59 16.51
C PHE A 82 17.29 -6.82 16.77
N ARG A 83 18.61 -6.61 16.88
CA ARG A 83 19.63 -7.63 17.23
C ARG A 83 19.56 -8.90 16.36
N GLY A 84 19.23 -8.76 15.08
CA GLY A 84 19.15 -9.88 14.16
C GLY A 84 18.49 -9.53 12.82
N LYS A 85 18.95 -10.20 11.76
CA LYS A 85 18.42 -10.03 10.40
C LYS A 85 16.96 -10.46 10.28
N ARG A 86 16.63 -11.65 10.82
CA ARG A 86 15.25 -12.17 10.78
C ARG A 86 14.31 -11.36 11.66
N THR A 87 14.72 -11.03 12.88
CA THR A 87 13.91 -10.21 13.80
C THR A 87 13.68 -8.81 13.25
N GLY A 88 14.71 -8.18 12.68
CA GLY A 88 14.59 -6.91 11.98
C GLY A 88 13.63 -6.96 10.77
N CYS A 89 13.71 -8.01 9.96
CA CYS A 89 12.79 -8.20 8.82
C CYS A 89 11.33 -8.36 9.29
N TYR A 90 11.08 -9.14 10.36
CA TYR A 90 9.74 -9.24 10.93
C TYR A 90 9.23 -7.92 11.54
N ALA A 91 10.12 -7.14 12.15
CA ALA A 91 9.76 -5.81 12.65
C ALA A 91 9.38 -4.86 11.50
N LEU A 92 10.15 -4.86 10.39
CA LEU A 92 9.80 -4.10 9.19
C LEU A 92 8.48 -4.59 8.59
N ALA A 93 8.27 -5.92 8.49
CA ALA A 93 7.02 -6.50 8.01
C ALA A 93 5.82 -6.02 8.84
N LEU A 94 5.92 -6.07 10.17
CA LEU A 94 4.89 -5.58 11.06
C LEU A 94 4.61 -4.08 10.82
N TRP A 95 5.66 -3.27 10.70
CA TRP A 95 5.52 -1.86 10.40
C TRP A 95 4.82 -1.61 9.05
N ILE A 96 5.21 -2.31 7.98
CA ILE A 96 4.58 -2.19 6.65
C ILE A 96 3.09 -2.56 6.71
N VAL A 97 2.75 -3.64 7.41
CA VAL A 97 1.35 -4.07 7.58
C VAL A 97 0.55 -3.01 8.34
N LEU A 98 1.06 -2.51 9.47
CA LEU A 98 0.37 -1.50 10.26
C LEU A 98 0.19 -0.18 9.48
N PHE A 99 1.23 0.25 8.77
CA PHE A 99 1.16 1.43 7.92
C PHE A 99 0.15 1.24 6.78
N SER A 100 0.12 0.06 6.16
CA SER A 100 -0.83 -0.28 5.10
C SER A 100 -2.27 -0.30 5.60
N LEU A 101 -2.52 -0.88 6.78
CA LEU A 101 -3.85 -0.86 7.42
C LEU A 101 -4.30 0.56 7.72
N TYR A 102 -3.40 1.41 8.24
CA TYR A 102 -3.72 2.80 8.51
C TYR A 102 -4.03 3.57 7.21
N ARG A 103 -3.21 3.40 6.16
CA ARG A 103 -3.49 3.96 4.82
C ARG A 103 -4.85 3.52 4.30
N ASP A 104 -5.19 2.24 4.44
CA ASP A 104 -6.48 1.70 4.00
C ASP A 104 -7.67 2.33 4.75
N VAL A 105 -7.53 2.60 6.06
CA VAL A 105 -8.53 3.35 6.84
C VAL A 105 -8.72 4.75 6.25
N LEU A 106 -7.63 5.48 6.00
CA LEU A 106 -7.69 6.83 5.43
C LEU A 106 -8.33 6.84 4.03
N VAL A 107 -8.06 5.83 3.20
CA VAL A 107 -8.71 5.68 1.89
C VAL A 107 -10.21 5.46 2.06
N MET A 108 -10.63 4.61 2.99
CA MET A 108 -12.07 4.39 3.24
C MET A 108 -12.76 5.64 3.78
N GLU A 109 -12.13 6.38 4.68
CA GLU A 109 -12.64 7.67 5.17
C GLU A 109 -12.80 8.68 4.03
N ALA A 110 -11.84 8.75 3.10
CA ALA A 110 -11.92 9.60 1.93
C ALA A 110 -13.05 9.16 0.98
N ILE A 111 -13.17 7.85 0.70
CA ILE A 111 -14.24 7.31 -0.15
C ILE A 111 -15.62 7.66 0.42
N GLN A 112 -15.81 7.52 1.73
CA GLN A 112 -17.09 7.79 2.41
C GLN A 112 -17.44 9.28 2.50
N ALA A 113 -16.45 10.17 2.47
CA ALA A 113 -16.67 11.61 2.54
C ALA A 113 -16.99 12.24 1.16
N GLN A 114 -16.84 11.49 0.08
CA GLN A 114 -16.95 11.98 -1.29
C GLN A 114 -18.33 11.68 -1.90
N PRO A 115 -18.79 12.48 -2.87
CA PRO A 115 -20.05 12.21 -3.57
C PRO A 115 -20.06 10.83 -4.25
N THR A 116 -21.22 10.18 -4.24
CA THR A 116 -21.44 8.94 -5.00
C THR A 116 -21.95 9.26 -6.41
N LEU A 117 -21.72 8.34 -7.35
CA LEU A 117 -22.20 8.46 -8.72
C LEU A 117 -23.27 7.39 -9.00
N LYS A 118 -24.50 7.83 -9.30
CA LYS A 118 -25.65 6.95 -9.59
C LYS A 118 -25.39 5.91 -10.67
N LEU A 119 -24.54 6.22 -11.67
CA LEU A 119 -24.13 5.27 -12.70
C LEU A 119 -23.49 4.02 -12.09
N LEU A 120 -22.70 4.17 -11.03
CA LEU A 120 -21.97 3.08 -10.36
C LEU A 120 -22.84 2.28 -9.39
N GLU A 121 -24.05 2.73 -9.07
CA GLU A 121 -24.97 2.03 -8.18
C GLU A 121 -25.63 0.80 -8.84
N GLN A 122 -25.51 0.69 -10.16
CA GLN A 122 -26.13 -0.38 -10.95
C GLN A 122 -25.55 -1.76 -10.61
N THR A 123 -26.41 -2.79 -10.68
CA THR A 123 -26.08 -4.16 -10.26
C THR A 123 -24.84 -4.73 -10.95
N HIS A 124 -24.62 -4.40 -12.23
CA HIS A 124 -23.46 -4.91 -12.96
C HIS A 124 -22.12 -4.35 -12.42
N TRP A 125 -22.09 -3.12 -11.91
CA TRP A 125 -20.90 -2.56 -11.26
C TRP A 125 -20.60 -3.24 -9.92
N LYS A 126 -21.65 -3.57 -9.15
CA LYS A 126 -21.49 -4.36 -7.92
C LYS A 126 -21.00 -5.79 -8.22
N ALA A 127 -21.57 -6.43 -9.25
CA ALA A 127 -21.12 -7.75 -9.70
C ALA A 127 -19.64 -7.70 -10.15
N LEU A 128 -19.27 -6.71 -10.95
CA LEU A 128 -17.87 -6.48 -11.35
C LEU A 128 -16.98 -6.26 -10.11
N ALA A 129 -17.43 -5.48 -9.14
CA ALA A 129 -16.67 -5.23 -7.92
C ALA A 129 -16.37 -6.52 -7.15
N TYR A 130 -17.34 -7.43 -7.03
CA TYR A 130 -17.11 -8.74 -6.40
C TYR A 130 -16.12 -9.59 -7.19
N VAL A 131 -16.25 -9.66 -8.52
CA VAL A 131 -15.31 -10.39 -9.38
C VAL A 131 -13.89 -9.85 -9.23
N LEU A 132 -13.70 -8.54 -9.34
CA LEU A 132 -12.40 -7.90 -9.18
C LEU A 132 -11.85 -8.09 -7.76
N GLY A 133 -12.71 -8.03 -6.74
CA GLY A 133 -12.35 -8.26 -5.34
C GLY A 133 -11.85 -9.68 -5.10
N THR A 134 -12.55 -10.68 -5.65
CA THR A 134 -12.13 -12.08 -5.57
C THR A 134 -10.83 -12.33 -6.31
N LEU A 135 -10.69 -11.85 -7.55
CA LEU A 135 -9.46 -11.99 -8.33
C LEU A 135 -8.28 -11.31 -7.64
N GLY A 136 -8.48 -10.08 -7.14
CA GLY A 136 -7.47 -9.34 -6.39
C GLY A 136 -7.04 -10.07 -5.12
N GLY A 137 -8.01 -10.57 -4.35
CA GLY A 137 -7.75 -11.36 -3.15
C GLY A 137 -6.97 -12.64 -3.46
N VAL A 138 -7.33 -13.37 -4.51
CA VAL A 138 -6.61 -14.57 -4.95
C VAL A 138 -5.17 -14.23 -5.29
N LEU A 139 -4.92 -13.18 -6.09
CA LEU A 139 -3.56 -12.78 -6.45
C LEU A 139 -2.73 -12.39 -5.21
N VAL A 140 -3.27 -11.60 -4.29
CA VAL A 140 -2.56 -11.20 -3.06
C VAL A 140 -2.25 -12.40 -2.17
N VAL A 141 -3.26 -13.21 -1.84
CA VAL A 141 -3.11 -14.34 -0.93
C VAL A 141 -2.16 -15.39 -1.51
N THR A 142 -2.32 -15.75 -2.78
CA THR A 142 -1.45 -16.76 -3.39
C THR A 142 -0.02 -16.26 -3.59
N SER A 143 0.18 -14.95 -3.86
CA SER A 143 1.52 -14.34 -3.84
C SER A 143 2.17 -14.47 -2.47
N PHE A 144 1.43 -14.12 -1.42
CA PHE A 144 1.92 -14.20 -0.04
C PHE A 144 2.26 -15.64 0.37
N LEU A 145 1.42 -16.62 0.01
CA LEU A 145 1.68 -18.03 0.30
C LEU A 145 2.97 -18.55 -0.38
N ARG A 146 3.30 -18.03 -1.57
CA ARG A 146 4.53 -18.42 -2.29
C ARG A 146 5.79 -17.73 -1.74
N LEU A 147 5.69 -16.46 -1.39
CA LEU A 147 6.83 -15.66 -0.92
C LEU A 147 7.10 -15.83 0.58
N GLY A 148 6.05 -16.14 1.36
CA GLY A 148 6.06 -16.03 2.81
C GLY A 148 6.28 -14.59 3.28
N VAL A 149 6.43 -14.42 4.59
CA VAL A 149 6.61 -13.10 5.21
C VAL A 149 7.90 -12.43 4.69
N THR A 150 9.04 -13.13 4.77
CA THR A 150 10.32 -12.54 4.40
C THR A 150 10.45 -12.25 2.90
N GLY A 151 9.85 -13.08 2.05
CA GLY A 151 9.84 -12.81 0.61
C GLY A 151 8.90 -11.66 0.23
N THR A 152 7.84 -11.43 1.01
CA THR A 152 6.89 -10.34 0.77
C THR A 152 7.43 -9.00 1.28
N PHE A 153 8.06 -9.00 2.45
CA PHE A 153 8.45 -7.77 3.16
C PHE A 153 9.97 -7.54 3.10
N LEU A 154 10.54 -7.59 1.89
CA LEU A 154 11.89 -7.10 1.57
C LEU A 154 13.02 -7.80 2.33
N GLY A 155 12.86 -9.09 2.62
CA GLY A 155 13.84 -9.88 3.37
C GLY A 155 15.19 -10.04 2.67
N ASP A 156 15.24 -9.93 1.34
CA ASP A 156 16.46 -9.92 0.55
C ASP A 156 17.39 -8.75 0.92
N TYR A 157 16.85 -7.61 1.35
CA TYR A 157 17.63 -6.47 1.86
C TYR A 157 18.31 -6.78 3.21
N PHE A 158 17.72 -7.66 4.01
CA PHE A 158 18.32 -8.21 5.24
C PHE A 158 19.29 -9.37 4.95
N GLY A 159 19.45 -9.76 3.68
CA GLY A 159 20.21 -10.95 3.28
C GLY A 159 19.47 -12.27 3.53
N ILE A 160 18.14 -12.24 3.64
CA ILE A 160 17.27 -13.42 3.75
C ILE A 160 16.71 -13.72 2.36
N TYR A 161 17.35 -14.63 1.66
CA TYR A 161 17.05 -14.88 0.26
C TYR A 161 16.13 -16.07 0.07
N LEU A 162 15.31 -16.00 -0.98
CA LEU A 162 14.65 -17.18 -1.52
C LEU A 162 15.71 -18.10 -2.18
N LYS A 163 15.40 -19.41 -2.19
CA LYS A 163 16.26 -20.40 -2.85
C LYS A 163 16.28 -20.19 -4.37
N GLU A 164 15.11 -19.94 -4.92
CA GLU A 164 14.87 -19.70 -6.33
C GLU A 164 13.79 -18.63 -6.51
N LYS A 165 13.78 -17.98 -7.68
CA LYS A 165 12.72 -17.04 -8.03
C LYS A 165 11.41 -17.81 -8.19
N VAL A 166 10.35 -17.34 -7.53
CA VAL A 166 9.02 -17.95 -7.68
C VAL A 166 8.53 -17.74 -9.12
N SER A 167 8.24 -18.83 -9.82
CA SER A 167 7.79 -18.82 -11.22
C SER A 167 6.40 -19.39 -11.43
N GLY A 168 5.85 -20.11 -10.45
CA GLY A 168 4.49 -20.65 -10.50
C GLY A 168 3.42 -19.61 -10.19
N PHE A 169 2.14 -19.98 -10.36
CA PHE A 169 1.02 -19.09 -10.06
C PHE A 169 1.13 -18.45 -8.66
N PRO A 170 0.90 -17.13 -8.51
CA PRO A 170 0.45 -16.18 -9.56
C PRO A 170 1.57 -15.52 -10.38
N PHE A 171 2.84 -15.81 -10.10
CA PHE A 171 4.01 -15.22 -10.77
C PHE A 171 4.22 -15.71 -12.20
N SER A 172 3.53 -16.78 -12.62
CA SER A 172 3.50 -17.24 -14.01
C SER A 172 2.66 -16.33 -14.92
N PHE A 173 1.80 -15.49 -14.35
CA PHE A 173 0.87 -14.61 -15.08
C PHE A 173 1.28 -13.14 -15.03
N SER A 174 1.73 -12.66 -13.87
CA SER A 174 2.24 -11.29 -13.68
C SER A 174 3.57 -11.31 -12.93
N SER A 175 4.45 -10.35 -13.22
CA SER A 175 5.70 -10.16 -12.46
C SER A 175 5.46 -9.70 -11.03
N ASN A 176 4.40 -8.91 -10.79
CA ASN A 176 4.09 -8.33 -9.47
C ASN A 176 2.63 -8.56 -9.08
N PRO A 177 2.20 -9.83 -8.96
CA PRO A 177 0.80 -10.19 -8.77
C PRO A 177 0.20 -9.62 -7.48
N MET A 178 1.02 -9.38 -6.45
CA MET A 178 0.54 -8.75 -5.20
C MET A 178 0.16 -7.28 -5.41
N TYR A 179 0.91 -6.51 -6.19
CA TYR A 179 0.59 -5.11 -6.50
C TYR A 179 -0.62 -5.01 -7.43
N ASP A 180 -0.70 -5.88 -8.44
CA ASP A 180 -1.85 -5.95 -9.33
C ASP A 180 -3.11 -6.34 -8.55
N GLY A 181 -3.02 -7.39 -7.73
CA GLY A 181 -4.13 -7.85 -6.90
C GLY A 181 -4.60 -6.81 -5.89
N SER A 182 -3.66 -6.08 -5.27
CA SER A 182 -3.99 -4.97 -4.37
C SER A 182 -4.72 -3.85 -5.11
N THR A 183 -4.28 -3.51 -6.32
CA THR A 183 -4.98 -2.52 -7.18
C THR A 183 -6.42 -2.94 -7.45
N LEU A 184 -6.65 -4.21 -7.81
CA LEU A 184 -8.00 -4.75 -8.02
C LEU A 184 -8.87 -4.66 -6.77
N LEU A 185 -8.30 -4.88 -5.58
CA LEU A 185 -9.01 -4.70 -4.31
C LEU A 185 -9.41 -3.24 -4.07
N PHE A 186 -8.58 -2.26 -4.43
CA PHE A 186 -8.96 -0.84 -4.36
C PHE A 186 -10.07 -0.48 -5.35
N ILE A 187 -10.00 -0.98 -6.59
CA ILE A 187 -11.06 -0.78 -7.58
C ILE A 187 -12.37 -1.40 -7.07
N SER A 188 -12.31 -2.61 -6.52
CA SER A 188 -13.46 -3.30 -5.93
C SER A 188 -14.10 -2.46 -4.81
N LYS A 189 -13.32 -1.95 -3.85
CA LYS A 189 -13.82 -1.07 -2.78
C LYS A 189 -14.48 0.19 -3.34
N ALA A 190 -13.88 0.82 -4.36
CA ALA A 190 -14.42 2.03 -4.97
C ALA A 190 -15.76 1.78 -5.68
N LEU A 191 -15.88 0.68 -6.42
CA LEU A 191 -17.12 0.29 -7.11
C LEU A 191 -18.22 -0.08 -6.11
N LEU A 192 -17.90 -0.85 -5.06
CA LEU A 192 -18.87 -1.17 -4.00
C LEU A 192 -19.39 0.09 -3.29
N ALA A 193 -18.55 1.10 -3.14
CA ALA A 193 -18.92 2.41 -2.58
C ALA A 193 -19.54 3.37 -3.61
N SER A 194 -19.66 2.99 -4.88
CA SER A 194 -20.15 3.86 -5.96
C SER A 194 -19.40 5.20 -6.04
N SER A 195 -18.09 5.20 -5.74
CA SER A 195 -17.30 6.39 -5.47
C SER A 195 -16.30 6.69 -6.60
N PRO A 196 -16.48 7.77 -7.38
CA PRO A 196 -15.50 8.25 -8.37
C PRO A 196 -14.15 8.62 -7.73
N ALA A 197 -14.19 9.22 -6.54
CA ALA A 197 -12.97 9.52 -5.78
C ALA A 197 -12.24 8.24 -5.38
N GLY A 198 -12.96 7.17 -5.02
CA GLY A 198 -12.38 5.86 -4.79
C GLY A 198 -11.67 5.30 -6.02
N LEU A 199 -12.23 5.47 -7.23
CA LEU A 199 -11.60 5.03 -8.47
C LEU A 199 -10.33 5.85 -8.76
N LEU A 200 -10.35 7.15 -8.49
CA LEU A 200 -9.16 8.00 -8.57
C LEU A 200 -8.07 7.52 -7.61
N LEU A 201 -8.42 7.22 -6.35
CA LEU A 201 -7.48 6.69 -5.36
C LEU A 201 -6.94 5.31 -5.78
N ALA A 202 -7.77 4.44 -6.33
CA ALA A 202 -7.35 3.15 -6.85
C ALA A 202 -6.36 3.28 -8.02
N PHE A 203 -6.63 4.22 -8.93
CA PHE A 203 -5.70 4.57 -10.01
C PHE A 203 -4.39 5.13 -9.45
N TRP A 204 -4.44 5.98 -8.43
CA TRP A 204 -3.23 6.50 -7.79
C TRP A 204 -2.39 5.39 -7.11
N VAL A 205 -3.05 4.43 -6.45
CA VAL A 205 -2.40 3.23 -5.91
C VAL A 205 -1.68 2.46 -7.03
N TYR A 206 -2.34 2.23 -8.16
CA TYR A 206 -1.73 1.57 -9.31
C TYR A 206 -0.47 2.30 -9.77
N VAL A 207 -0.55 3.62 -9.99
CA VAL A 207 0.60 4.43 -10.42
C VAL A 207 1.75 4.31 -9.42
N MET A 208 1.49 4.46 -8.12
CA MET A 208 2.51 4.36 -7.09
C MET A 208 3.15 2.97 -7.03
N TYR A 209 2.38 1.89 -7.22
CA TYR A 209 2.95 0.55 -7.31
C TYR A 209 3.80 0.33 -8.55
N ARG A 210 3.42 0.87 -9.71
CA ARG A 210 4.27 0.81 -10.91
C ARG A 210 5.59 1.56 -10.71
N ILE A 211 5.55 2.73 -10.07
CA ILE A 211 6.75 3.48 -9.70
C ILE A 211 7.60 2.66 -8.72
N ALA A 212 7.00 2.05 -7.70
CA ALA A 212 7.72 1.19 -6.76
C ALA A 212 8.44 0.05 -7.48
N CYS A 213 7.78 -0.63 -8.42
CA CYS A 213 8.38 -1.71 -9.21
C CYS A 213 9.63 -1.24 -10.00
N VAL A 214 9.59 -0.03 -10.58
CA VAL A 214 10.75 0.53 -11.32
C VAL A 214 11.99 0.67 -10.43
N PHE A 215 11.81 0.89 -9.13
CA PHE A 215 12.92 0.99 -8.18
C PHE A 215 13.27 -0.35 -7.52
N GLU A 216 12.27 -1.17 -7.22
CA GLU A 216 12.41 -2.45 -6.51
C GLU A 216 13.03 -3.52 -7.40
N GLU A 217 12.50 -3.73 -8.61
CA GLU A 217 12.92 -4.85 -9.47
C GLU A 217 14.41 -4.82 -9.83
N PRO A 218 14.99 -3.69 -10.31
CA PRO A 218 16.41 -3.66 -10.66
C PRO A 218 17.30 -3.83 -9.42
N PHE A 219 16.83 -3.37 -8.25
CA PHE A 219 17.60 -3.46 -7.03
C PHE A 219 17.59 -4.88 -6.46
N THR A 220 16.44 -5.56 -6.45
CA THR A 220 16.37 -6.98 -6.12
C THR A 220 17.26 -7.78 -7.06
N GLU A 221 17.23 -7.53 -8.37
CA GLU A 221 18.13 -8.22 -9.30
C GLU A 221 19.62 -7.95 -8.96
N TYR A 222 19.98 -6.70 -8.66
CA TYR A 222 21.31 -6.33 -8.20
C TYR A 222 21.73 -7.13 -6.96
N ILE A 223 20.87 -7.25 -5.94
CA ILE A 223 21.13 -8.03 -4.71
C ILE A 223 21.43 -9.50 -5.06
N TYR A 224 20.58 -10.14 -5.88
CA TYR A 224 20.75 -11.55 -6.22
C TYR A 224 22.00 -11.80 -7.08
N ARG A 225 22.34 -10.88 -8.00
CA ARG A 225 23.59 -10.94 -8.78
C ARG A 225 24.82 -10.81 -7.87
N HIS A 226 24.83 -9.86 -6.93
CA HIS A 226 25.92 -9.67 -5.96
C HIS A 226 26.12 -10.87 -5.04
N ARG A 227 25.02 -11.54 -4.65
CA ARG A 227 25.10 -12.78 -3.90
C ARG A 227 25.75 -13.90 -4.71
N ALA A 228 25.39 -14.03 -5.98
CA ALA A 228 25.93 -15.08 -6.86
C ALA A 228 27.43 -14.92 -7.09
N THR A 229 27.94 -13.69 -7.23
CA THR A 229 29.38 -13.44 -7.39
C THR A 229 30.17 -13.76 -6.12
N LYS A 230 29.67 -13.38 -4.94
CA LYS A 230 30.30 -13.74 -3.65
C LYS A 230 30.39 -15.25 -3.43
N LYS A 231 29.36 -16.01 -3.82
CA LYS A 231 29.36 -17.49 -3.74
C LYS A 231 30.37 -18.16 -4.68
N LYS A 232 30.79 -17.51 -5.77
CA LYS A 232 31.78 -18.08 -6.70
C LYS A 232 33.24 -17.89 -6.24
N HIS A 233 33.47 -16.99 -5.27
CA HIS A 233 34.79 -16.65 -4.75
C HIS A 233 35.08 -17.28 -3.37
N HIS A 234 34.14 -18.07 -2.85
CA HIS A 234 34.26 -18.87 -1.64
C HIS A 234 34.13 -20.34 -2.02
#